data_AF-A0A6M1LKP4-F1
#
_entry.id   AF-A0A6M1LKP4-F1
#
_cell.length_a   1.000
_cell.length_b   1.000
_cell.length_c   1.000
_cell.angle_alpha   90.00
_cell.angle_beta   90.00
_cell.angle_gamma   90.00
#
_symmetry.space_group_name_H-M   'P 1'
#
loop_
_entity.id
_entity.type
_entity.pdbx_description
1 polymer ?
#
loop_
_entity_poly.entity_id
_entity_poly.type
_entity_poly.pdbx_seq_one_letter_code
_entity_poly.pdbx_strand_id
1 'polypeptide(L)'
;MPEAPLPPGALPLRALAGGRAAAGRPAWLDAATFALMRRAARASGPQGDAVTAARDVVAARHPALPAALLTEAARLAVSACGWDAP
;
A
#
# COMPACT_ATOMS: atom_id res chain seq x y z
N MET A 1 9.77 8.91 31.08
CA MET A 1 10.32 7.73 30.39
C MET A 1 10.84 8.21 29.04
N PRO A 2 12.15 8.14 28.75
CA PRO A 2 12.66 8.53 27.43
C PRO A 2 12.30 7.45 26.40
N GLU A 3 11.63 7.82 25.31
CA GLU A 3 11.33 6.92 24.19
C GLU A 3 12.64 6.37 23.59
N ALA A 4 12.76 5.04 23.50
CA ALA A 4 13.89 4.40 22.85
C ALA A 4 13.96 4.81 21.37
N PRO A 5 15.16 5.06 20.82
CA PRO A 5 15.31 5.41 19.41
C PRO A 5 14.81 4.24 18.54
N LEU A 6 13.85 4.53 17.66
CA LEU A 6 13.32 3.56 16.70
C LEU A 6 14.46 3.02 15.82
N PRO A 7 14.48 1.70 15.52
CA PRO A 7 15.53 1.12 14.70
C PRO A 7 15.55 1.76 13.31
N PRO A 8 16.72 1.95 12.69
CA PRO A 8 16.83 2.51 11.35
C PRO A 8 16.07 1.60 10.37
N GLY A 9 14.99 2.13 9.77
CA GLY A 9 14.06 1.39 8.91
C GLY A 9 12.68 1.16 9.50
N ALA A 10 12.47 1.40 10.80
CA ALA A 10 11.12 1.42 11.37
C ALA A 10 10.40 2.71 10.99
N LEU A 11 9.32 2.56 10.21
CA LEU A 11 8.36 3.64 10.02
C LEU A 11 7.79 4.03 11.39
N PRO A 12 7.83 5.31 11.79
CA PRO A 12 7.32 5.73 13.07
C PRO A 12 5.84 5.35 13.17
N LEU A 13 5.43 4.76 14.29
CA LEU A 13 4.03 4.35 14.52
C LEU A 13 3.04 5.50 14.30
N ARG A 14 3.46 6.76 14.42
CA ARG A 14 2.67 7.95 14.07
C ARG A 14 2.44 8.14 12.57
N ALA A 15 3.39 7.73 11.72
CA ALA A 15 3.18 7.65 10.26
C ALA A 15 2.23 6.52 9.89
N LEU A 16 2.17 5.44 10.68
CA LEU A 16 1.20 4.36 10.53
C LEU A 16 -0.19 4.74 11.10
N ALA A 17 -0.23 5.47 12.22
CA ALA A 17 -1.46 5.77 12.97
C ALA A 17 -2.22 7.03 12.51
N GLY A 18 -1.56 8.00 11.86
CA GLY A 18 -2.17 9.26 11.44
C GLY A 18 -2.58 9.34 9.96
N GLY A 19 -2.30 8.30 9.18
CA GLY A 19 -2.27 8.37 7.73
C GLY A 19 -3.58 8.02 7.02
N ARG A 20 -4.72 8.60 7.41
CA ARG A 20 -5.86 8.72 6.46
C ARG A 20 -5.55 9.86 5.49
N ALA A 21 -4.38 9.80 4.85
CA ALA A 21 -3.96 10.77 3.85
C ALA A 21 -4.93 10.65 2.67
N ALA A 22 -5.52 11.78 2.29
CA ALA A 22 -6.42 11.98 1.15
C ALA A 22 -6.51 10.78 0.18
N ALA A 23 -7.67 10.13 0.14
CA ALA A 23 -8.02 9.05 -0.81
C ALA A 23 -7.43 7.64 -0.57
N GLY A 24 -7.27 7.20 0.69
CA GLY A 24 -7.10 5.77 1.01
C GLY A 24 -5.70 5.18 0.74
N ARG A 25 -4.67 6.03 0.66
CA ARG A 25 -3.28 5.64 0.43
C ARG A 25 -2.49 5.54 1.75
N PRO A 26 -1.62 4.53 1.95
CA PRO A 26 -0.72 4.49 3.09
C PRO A 26 0.26 5.68 3.10
N ALA A 27 0.46 6.33 4.24
CA ALA A 27 1.37 7.49 4.34
C ALA A 27 2.84 7.16 4.04
N TRP A 28 3.25 5.91 4.25
CA TRP A 28 4.59 5.41 3.96
C TRP A 28 4.85 5.12 2.47
N LEU A 29 3.79 5.01 1.67
CA LEU A 29 3.88 4.65 0.26
C LEU A 29 3.76 5.89 -0.60
N ASP A 30 4.69 6.13 -1.53
CA ASP A 30 4.62 7.30 -2.40
C ASP A 30 3.41 7.28 -3.34
N ALA A 31 2.95 8.46 -3.74
CA ALA A 31 1.74 8.61 -4.54
C ALA A 31 1.88 8.01 -5.96
N ALA A 32 3.09 8.01 -6.52
CA ALA A 32 3.33 7.48 -7.86
C ALA A 32 3.27 5.95 -7.86
N THR A 33 3.88 5.29 -6.89
CA THR A 33 3.78 3.83 -6.70
C THR A 33 2.34 3.43 -6.43
N PHE A 34 1.61 4.14 -5.56
CA PHE A 34 0.19 3.85 -5.32
C PHE A 34 -0.68 4.02 -6.58
N ALA A 35 -0.40 5.03 -7.42
CA ALA A 35 -1.11 5.20 -8.69
C ALA A 35 -0.84 4.04 -9.67
N LEU A 36 0.40 3.56 -9.75
CA LEU A 36 0.76 2.39 -10.55
C LEU A 36 0.08 1.11 -10.04
N MET A 37 0.03 0.91 -8.73
CA MET A 37 -0.68 -0.22 -8.13
C MET A 37 -2.17 -0.21 -8.50
N ARG A 38 -2.84 0.95 -8.43
CA ARG A 38 -4.24 1.07 -8.86
C ARG A 38 -4.42 0.79 -10.35
N ARG A 39 -3.48 1.21 -11.20
CA ARG A 39 -3.52 0.93 -12.64
C ARG A 39 -3.36 -0.57 -12.92
N ALA A 40 -2.44 -1.24 -12.24
CA ALA A 40 -2.24 -2.68 -12.35
C ALA A 40 -3.46 -3.45 -11.85
N ALA A 41 -4.01 -3.08 -10.69
CA ALA A 41 -5.25 -3.62 -10.17
C ALA A 41 -6.40 -3.49 -11.17
N ARG A 42 -6.62 -2.31 -11.75
CA ARG A 42 -7.67 -2.10 -12.76
C ARG A 42 -7.46 -2.92 -14.03
N ALA A 43 -6.20 -3.08 -14.47
CA ALA A 43 -5.87 -3.87 -15.65
C ALA A 43 -6.15 -5.37 -15.46
N SER A 44 -6.08 -5.89 -14.24
CA SER A 44 -6.46 -7.28 -13.92
C SER A 44 -7.97 -7.53 -14.06
N GLY A 45 -8.80 -6.49 -13.96
CA GLY A 45 -10.26 -6.62 -14.02
C GLY A 45 -10.89 -7.30 -12.80
N PRO A 46 -12.22 -7.25 -12.64
CA PRO A 46 -12.93 -7.72 -11.43
C PRO A 46 -12.86 -9.24 -11.21
N GLN A 47 -12.50 -10.01 -12.25
CA GLN A 47 -12.33 -11.46 -12.20
C GLN A 47 -10.86 -11.90 -12.03
N GLY A 48 -9.91 -10.97 -12.17
CA GLY A 48 -8.49 -11.23 -12.04
C GLY A 48 -7.98 -10.96 -10.63
N ASP A 49 -6.80 -11.50 -10.33
CA ASP A 49 -6.15 -11.28 -9.03
C ASP A 49 -5.47 -9.90 -8.98
N ALA A 50 -6.30 -8.87 -8.83
CA ALA A 50 -5.87 -7.48 -8.74
C ALA A 50 -5.01 -7.19 -7.51
N VAL A 51 -5.18 -7.96 -6.43
CA VAL A 51 -4.34 -7.85 -5.24
C VAL A 51 -2.93 -8.32 -5.57
N THR A 52 -2.77 -9.46 -6.25
CA THR A 52 -1.45 -9.93 -6.70
C THR A 52 -0.81 -8.96 -7.68
N ALA A 53 -1.57 -8.44 -8.67
CA ALA A 53 -1.02 -7.48 -9.62
C ALA A 53 -0.56 -6.16 -8.96
N ALA A 54 -1.33 -5.63 -8.01
CA ALA A 54 -0.91 -4.47 -7.23
C ALA A 54 0.30 -4.80 -6.33
N ARG A 55 0.33 -6.01 -5.75
CA ARG A 55 1.44 -6.47 -4.90
C ARG A 55 2.74 -6.55 -5.67
N ASP A 56 2.73 -7.06 -6.90
CA ASP A 56 3.92 -7.20 -7.73
C ASP A 56 4.53 -5.83 -8.06
N VAL A 57 3.69 -4.81 -8.30
CA VAL A 57 4.16 -3.44 -8.53
C VAL A 57 4.90 -2.88 -7.32
N VAL A 58 4.35 -3.04 -6.10
CA VAL A 58 5.00 -2.55 -4.89
C VAL A 58 6.21 -3.40 -4.50
N ALA A 59 6.18 -4.71 -4.72
CA ALA A 59 7.32 -5.59 -4.49
C ALA A 59 8.51 -5.27 -5.41
N ALA A 60 8.24 -4.95 -6.68
CA ALA A 60 9.27 -4.55 -7.64
C ALA A 60 9.94 -3.22 -7.26
N ARG A 61 9.20 -2.28 -6.66
CA ARG A 61 9.73 -0.98 -6.22
C ARG A 61 10.30 -0.98 -4.81
N HIS A 62 9.82 -1.87 -3.96
CA HIS A 62 10.18 -1.95 -2.55
C HIS A 62 10.41 -3.41 -2.12
N PRO A 63 11.48 -4.06 -2.61
CA PRO A 63 11.75 -5.47 -2.33
C PRO A 63 12.08 -5.75 -0.85
N ALA A 64 12.50 -4.73 -0.10
CA ALA A 64 12.81 -4.84 1.32
C ALA A 64 11.58 -4.76 2.24
N LEU A 65 10.39 -4.49 1.70
CA LEU A 65 9.18 -4.42 2.53
C LEU A 65 8.70 -5.83 2.92
N PRO A 66 8.22 -6.00 4.16
CA PRO A 66 7.62 -7.25 4.59
C PRO A 66 6.35 -7.54 3.78
N ALA A 67 6.13 -8.82 3.49
CA ALA A 67 5.00 -9.28 2.68
C ALA A 67 3.62 -8.80 3.20
N ALA A 68 3.49 -8.64 4.52
CA ALA A 68 2.28 -8.11 5.14
C ALA A 68 1.96 -6.67 4.67
N LEU A 69 2.95 -5.78 4.62
CA LEU A 69 2.78 -4.40 4.16
C LEU A 69 2.52 -4.33 2.65
N LEU A 70 3.16 -5.21 1.86
CA LEU A 70 2.90 -5.33 0.42
C LEU A 70 1.44 -5.73 0.16
N THR A 71 0.93 -6.71 0.89
CA THR A 71 -0.46 -7.17 0.78
C THR A 71 -1.46 -6.12 1.27
N GLU A 72 -1.17 -5.42 2.36
CA GLU A 72 -2.02 -4.34 2.86
C GLU A 72 -2.12 -3.18 1.85
N ALA A 73 -0.98 -2.73 1.32
CA ALA A 73 -0.96 -1.69 0.30
C ALA A 73 -1.69 -2.11 -0.98
N ALA A 74 -1.55 -3.37 -1.38
CA ALA A 74 -2.27 -3.93 -2.53
C ALA A 74 -3.79 -3.89 -2.31
N ARG A 75 -4.28 -4.32 -1.15
CA ARG A 75 -5.72 -4.27 -0.81
C ARG A 75 -6.25 -2.85 -0.80
N LEU A 76 -5.51 -1.90 -0.25
CA LEU A 76 -5.87 -0.48 -0.26
C LEU A 76 -5.95 0.08 -1.69
N ALA A 77 -5.01 -0.30 -2.56
CA ALA A 77 -5.04 0.08 -3.96
C ALA A 77 -6.26 -0.51 -4.70
N VAL A 78 -6.58 -1.79 -4.47
CA VAL A 78 -7.75 -2.44 -5.08
C VAL A 78 -9.06 -1.81 -4.58
N SER A 79 -9.22 -1.59 -3.28
CA SER A 79 -10.41 -0.94 -2.72
C SER A 79 -10.58 0.49 -3.25
N ALA A 80 -9.47 1.23 -3.43
CA ALA A 80 -9.48 2.55 -4.05
C ALA A 80 -9.84 2.55 -5.56
N CYS A 81 -9.93 1.39 -6.21
CA CYS A 81 -10.41 1.28 -7.59
C CYS A 81 -11.93 1.35 -7.72
N GLY A 82 -12.67 1.27 -6.60
CA GLY A 82 -14.14 1.36 -6.60
C GLY A 82 -14.82 0.06 -7.05
N TRP A 83 -14.15 -1.09 -6.91
CA TRP A 83 -14.80 -2.40 -7.06
C TRP A 83 -15.66 -2.78 -5.86
N ASP A 84 -15.50 -2.06 -4.75
CA ASP A 84 -16.51 -1.97 -3.69
C ASP A 84 -17.53 -0.89 -4.07
N ALA A 85 -18.48 -1.24 -4.92
CA ALA A 85 -19.79 -0.59 -4.97
C ALA A 85 -20.84 -1.63 -5.42
N PRO A 86 -21.96 -1.79 -4.68
CA PRO A 86 -23.08 -2.64 -5.07
C PRO A 86 -23.80 -2.15 -6.33
#